data_AF-M7BNH4-F1
#
_entry.id   AF-M7BNH4-F1
#
_cell.length_a   1.000
_cell.length_b   1.000
_cell.length_c   1.000
_cell.angle_alpha   90.00
_cell.angle_beta   90.00
_cell.angle_gamma   90.00
#
_symmetry.space_group_name_H-M   'P 1'
#
loop_
_entity.id
_entity.type
_entity.pdbx_description
1 polymer ?
#
loop_
_entity_poly.entity_id
_entity_poly.type
_entity_poly.pdbx_seq_one_letter_code
_entity_poly.pdbx_strand_id
1 'polypeptide(L)'
;MSLPITPDLIPSFRIVAYYQVGNSEIVADSVWLDIKDTCMGTLVVKGATNEDRRIHEPGTPMKLKLEGDHRAYVGLVAVDKGVYVLNKKHKITQSKIWDSVEKSDIGCTAGSGKNNLGVFTDAGLALETSNRISTAQRTDPECPQPAKRRRRSVQLIEYKAIKTSDYQDRKVKKCCEDGMYENPMGHSCEKRAGYILDMDECRKTFLDCCNYIKTIRDKMQRELHLELARSKY
;
A
#
# COMPACT_ATOMS: atom_id res chain seq x y z
N MET A 1 -34.24 3.30 -4.71
CA MET A 1 -33.91 2.45 -3.55
C MET A 1 -33.09 3.29 -2.57
N SER A 2 -33.41 3.26 -1.28
CA SER A 2 -32.61 3.88 -0.22
C SER A 2 -32.11 2.78 0.71
N LEU A 3 -30.81 2.78 1.01
CA LEU A 3 -30.18 1.84 1.94
C LEU A 3 -29.63 2.63 3.13
N PRO A 4 -30.17 2.46 4.35
CA PRO A 4 -29.58 3.08 5.53
C PRO A 4 -28.26 2.38 5.88
N ILE A 5 -27.20 3.17 6.05
CA ILE A 5 -25.89 2.65 6.44
C ILE A 5 -25.88 2.40 7.96
N THR A 6 -25.63 1.16 8.37
CA THR A 6 -25.51 0.75 9.78
C THR A 6 -24.05 0.43 10.15
N PRO A 7 -23.68 0.44 11.44
CA PRO A 7 -22.32 0.08 11.89
C PRO A 7 -21.86 -1.34 11.49
N ASP A 8 -22.79 -2.25 11.21
CA ASP A 8 -22.49 -3.62 10.78
C ASP A 8 -21.87 -3.70 9.38
N LEU A 9 -21.96 -2.61 8.61
CA LEU A 9 -21.40 -2.53 7.26
C LEU A 9 -19.94 -2.03 7.27
N ILE A 10 -19.37 -1.70 8.44
CA ILE A 10 -17.96 -1.32 8.59
C ILE A 10 -17.08 -2.58 8.46
N PRO A 11 -15.94 -2.53 7.74
CA PRO A 11 -15.33 -1.35 7.12
C PRO A 11 -15.83 -1.08 5.69
N SER A 12 -16.14 -2.12 4.94
CA SER A 12 -16.63 -2.03 3.58
C SER A 12 -17.65 -3.11 3.31
N PHE A 13 -18.51 -2.90 2.31
CA PHE A 13 -19.52 -3.87 1.92
C PHE A 13 -19.79 -3.84 0.42
N ARG A 14 -20.40 -4.92 -0.08
CA ARG A 14 -20.73 -5.09 -1.50
C ARG A 14 -22.22 -5.18 -1.67
N ILE A 15 -22.75 -4.46 -2.66
CA ILE A 15 -24.13 -4.60 -3.10
C ILE A 15 -24.09 -5.28 -4.46
N VAL A 16 -24.76 -6.41 -4.58
CA VAL A 16 -25.00 -7.09 -5.86
C VAL A 16 -26.49 -6.96 -6.18
N ALA A 17 -26.81 -6.48 -7.37
CA ALA A 17 -28.18 -6.39 -7.86
C ALA A 17 -28.27 -7.12 -9.18
N TYR A 18 -29.40 -7.81 -9.41
CA TYR A 18 -29.67 -8.47 -10.68
C TYR A 18 -31.16 -8.47 -10.99
N TYR A 19 -31.47 -8.63 -12.26
CA TYR A 19 -32.82 -8.88 -12.74
C TYR A 19 -32.79 -9.92 -13.86
N GLN A 20 -33.93 -10.57 -14.10
CA GLN A 20 -34.07 -11.60 -15.12
C GLN A 20 -34.92 -11.08 -16.28
N VAL A 21 -34.46 -11.31 -17.51
CA VAL A 21 -35.18 -10.98 -18.74
C VAL A 21 -35.66 -12.27 -19.38
N GLY A 22 -36.97 -12.33 -19.69
CA GLY A 22 -37.56 -13.43 -20.47
C GLY A 22 -37.39 -14.83 -19.86
N ASN A 23 -37.17 -14.93 -18.54
CA ASN A 23 -36.82 -16.16 -17.85
C ASN A 23 -35.62 -16.90 -18.48
N SER A 24 -34.70 -16.23 -19.15
CA SER A 24 -33.58 -16.88 -19.85
C SER A 24 -32.26 -16.17 -19.64
N GLU A 25 -32.27 -14.87 -19.38
CA GLU A 25 -31.07 -14.07 -19.22
C GLU A 25 -31.07 -13.38 -17.85
N ILE A 26 -29.90 -13.37 -17.21
CA ILE A 26 -29.67 -12.63 -15.97
C ILE A 26 -28.75 -11.46 -16.30
N VAL A 27 -29.16 -10.27 -15.92
CA VAL A 27 -28.32 -9.07 -15.95
C VAL A 27 -28.02 -8.71 -14.51
N ALA A 28 -26.74 -8.65 -14.17
CA ALA A 28 -26.27 -8.37 -12.83
C ALA A 28 -25.22 -7.25 -12.87
N ASP A 29 -25.14 -6.50 -11.78
CA ASP A 29 -24.04 -5.58 -11.52
C ASP A 29 -23.73 -5.53 -10.02
N SER A 30 -22.53 -5.10 -9.66
CA SER A 30 -22.12 -4.99 -8.28
C SER A 30 -21.30 -3.73 -8.02
N VAL A 31 -21.42 -3.21 -6.80
CA VAL A 31 -20.65 -2.07 -6.32
C VAL A 31 -20.01 -2.43 -4.99
N TRP A 32 -18.73 -2.11 -4.85
CA TRP A 32 -18.02 -2.13 -3.57
C TRP A 32 -18.03 -0.74 -2.97
N LEU A 33 -18.39 -0.65 -1.69
CA LEU A 33 -18.56 0.61 -0.98
C LEU A 33 -17.66 0.60 0.25
N ASP A 34 -16.72 1.54 0.27
CA ASP A 34 -15.86 1.83 1.41
C ASP A 34 -16.60 2.76 2.38
N ILE A 35 -16.81 2.30 3.61
CA ILE A 35 -17.39 3.11 4.68
C ILE A 35 -16.25 3.66 5.53
N LYS A 36 -16.49 4.82 6.14
CA LYS A 36 -15.53 5.41 7.06
C LYS A 36 -15.18 4.43 8.19
N ASP A 37 -13.92 4.00 8.20
CA ASP A 37 -13.25 3.25 9.26
C ASP A 37 -13.39 3.92 10.63
N THR A 38 -14.45 3.54 11.33
CA THR A 38 -14.72 3.95 12.71
C THR A 38 -14.85 2.70 13.57
N CYS A 39 -14.80 2.87 14.89
CA CYS A 39 -15.15 1.76 15.78
C CYS A 39 -16.67 1.55 15.71
N MET A 40 -17.13 0.29 15.71
CA MET A 40 -18.56 -0.03 15.82
C MET A 40 -19.16 0.49 17.13
N GLY A 41 -18.33 0.53 18.18
CA GLY A 41 -18.67 1.01 19.51
C GLY A 41 -17.94 2.28 19.92
N THR A 42 -18.16 2.71 21.15
CA THR A 42 -17.47 3.87 21.72
C THR A 42 -16.52 3.46 22.85
N LEU A 43 -15.32 4.04 22.84
CA LEU A 43 -14.40 3.94 23.97
C LEU A 43 -13.56 5.22 24.05
N VAL A 44 -13.65 5.92 25.17
CA VAL A 44 -12.88 7.14 25.42
C VAL A 44 -12.28 7.10 26.81
N VAL A 45 -10.99 7.38 26.89
CA VAL A 45 -10.23 7.51 28.13
C VAL A 45 -9.99 8.99 28.39
N LYS A 46 -10.41 9.49 29.55
CA LYS A 46 -10.27 10.90 29.95
C LYS A 46 -9.75 11.00 31.38
N GLY A 47 -9.16 12.14 31.73
CA GLY A 47 -8.97 12.51 33.14
C GLY A 47 -10.33 12.65 33.82
N ALA A 48 -10.48 12.08 35.03
CA ALA A 48 -11.73 12.10 35.77
C ALA A 48 -12.13 13.52 36.20
N THR A 49 -11.14 14.34 36.53
CA THR A 49 -11.31 15.74 36.91
C THR A 49 -10.55 16.70 35.98
N ASN A 50 -10.75 18.01 36.16
CA ASN A 50 -9.98 19.02 35.44
C ASN A 50 -8.51 19.06 35.87
N GLU A 51 -8.19 18.69 37.12
CA GLU A 51 -6.81 18.59 37.61
C GLU A 51 -6.08 17.44 36.93
N ASP A 52 -6.76 16.30 36.70
CA ASP A 52 -6.21 15.14 35.99
C ASP A 52 -5.80 15.45 34.55
N ARG A 53 -6.26 16.57 33.96
CA ARG A 53 -5.91 16.99 32.59
C ARG A 53 -4.72 17.96 32.52
N ARG A 54 -4.17 18.36 33.67
CA ARG A 54 -3.05 19.31 33.77
C ARG A 54 -1.71 18.59 33.80
N ILE A 55 -0.63 19.36 33.95
CA ILE A 55 0.71 18.84 34.14
C ILE A 55 0.77 18.13 35.49
N HIS A 56 1.35 16.94 35.51
CA HIS A 56 1.48 16.09 36.69
C HIS A 56 2.92 16.05 37.18
N GLU A 57 3.09 16.03 38.49
CA GLU A 57 4.39 15.75 39.12
C GLU A 57 4.64 14.23 39.19
N PRO A 58 5.91 13.79 39.14
CA PRO A 58 6.24 12.38 39.28
C PRO A 58 5.73 11.80 40.59
N GLY A 59 5.01 10.68 40.52
CA GLY A 59 4.45 9.99 41.69
C GLY A 59 3.07 10.47 42.14
N THR A 60 2.54 11.54 41.53
CA THR A 60 1.19 12.04 41.85
C THR A 60 0.12 11.05 41.37
N PRO A 61 -0.87 10.69 42.21
CA PRO A 61 -1.96 9.82 41.81
C PRO A 61 -2.88 10.50 40.79
N MET A 62 -3.27 9.77 39.75
CA MET A 62 -4.17 10.25 38.69
C MET A 62 -5.42 9.37 38.61
N LYS A 63 -6.59 9.99 38.41
CA LYS A 63 -7.84 9.26 38.20
C LYS A 63 -8.24 9.29 36.72
N LEU A 64 -8.45 8.11 36.14
CA LEU A 64 -8.94 7.93 34.78
C LEU A 64 -10.43 7.61 34.77
N LYS A 65 -11.16 8.25 33.86
CA LYS A 65 -12.55 7.93 33.54
C LYS A 65 -12.59 7.21 32.20
N LEU A 66 -13.17 6.01 32.21
CA LEU A 66 -13.40 5.18 31.04
C LEU A 66 -14.87 5.28 30.65
N GLU A 67 -15.15 5.77 29.46
CA GLU A 67 -16.49 5.83 28.87
C GLU A 67 -16.51 4.86 27.69
N GLY A 68 -17.34 3.82 27.77
CA GLY A 68 -17.50 2.89 26.66
C GLY A 68 -18.73 2.02 26.80
N ASP A 69 -18.89 1.08 25.88
CA ASP A 69 -20.12 0.33 25.74
C ASP A 69 -20.38 -0.68 26.88
N HIS A 70 -21.64 -1.07 27.06
CA HIS A 70 -22.07 -1.96 28.14
C HIS A 70 -21.37 -3.32 28.05
N ARG A 71 -20.80 -3.79 29.18
CA ARG A 71 -20.05 -5.07 29.29
C ARG A 71 -18.81 -5.19 28.39
N ALA A 72 -18.26 -4.07 27.93
CA ALA A 72 -17.00 -4.08 27.20
C ALA A 72 -15.81 -4.48 28.10
N TYR A 73 -14.87 -5.25 27.54
CA TYR A 73 -13.58 -5.51 28.15
C TYR A 73 -12.56 -4.48 27.66
N VAL A 74 -11.90 -3.79 28.58
CA VAL A 74 -10.97 -2.71 28.25
C VAL A 74 -9.56 -3.08 28.70
N GLY A 75 -8.64 -3.16 27.74
CA GLY A 75 -7.20 -3.27 28.01
C GLY A 75 -6.57 -1.88 28.13
N LEU A 76 -5.79 -1.65 29.19
CA LEU A 76 -5.07 -0.40 29.41
C LEU A 76 -3.56 -0.63 29.35
N VAL A 77 -2.86 0.29 28.70
CA VAL A 77 -1.40 0.32 28.65
C VAL A 77 -0.92 1.76 28.70
N ALA A 78 0.09 2.03 29.54
CA ALA A 78 0.78 3.31 29.60
C ALA A 78 2.12 3.18 28.86
N VAL A 79 2.40 4.09 27.94
CA VAL A 79 3.59 4.04 27.07
C VAL A 79 4.26 5.41 27.05
N ASP A 80 5.60 5.43 27.06
CA ASP A 80 6.37 6.64 26.87
C ASP A 80 6.11 7.27 25.49
N LYS A 81 5.93 8.60 25.45
CA LYS A 81 5.62 9.35 24.22
C LYS A 81 6.73 9.22 23.17
N GLY A 82 8.00 9.19 23.57
CA GLY A 82 9.14 9.01 22.67
C GLY A 82 9.04 7.67 21.95
N VAL A 83 8.86 6.57 22.69
CA VAL A 83 8.68 5.23 22.11
C VAL A 83 7.45 5.16 21.23
N TYR A 84 6.34 5.78 21.69
CA TYR A 84 5.14 5.86 20.88
C TYR A 84 5.46 6.56 19.56
N VAL A 85 6.01 7.78 19.53
CA VAL A 85 6.16 8.51 18.25
C VAL A 85 7.19 7.88 17.29
N LEU A 86 8.21 7.19 17.78
CA LEU A 86 9.33 6.69 16.98
C LEU A 86 8.96 5.71 15.85
N ASN A 87 8.06 4.75 16.09
CA ASN A 87 7.75 3.73 15.08
C ASN A 87 6.24 3.49 14.91
N LYS A 88 5.68 3.94 13.78
CA LYS A 88 4.26 3.74 13.43
C LYS A 88 3.96 2.36 12.84
N LYS A 89 4.97 1.59 12.43
CA LYS A 89 4.77 0.31 11.72
C LYS A 89 4.13 -0.76 12.59
N HIS A 90 4.52 -0.85 13.86
CA HIS A 90 4.06 -1.93 14.76
C HIS A 90 2.95 -1.51 15.72
N LYS A 91 2.49 -0.25 15.65
CA LYS A 91 1.34 0.19 16.44
C LYS A 91 0.06 -0.40 15.93
N ILE A 92 -0.79 -0.86 16.84
CA ILE A 92 -2.16 -1.23 16.52
C ILE A 92 -2.97 0.07 16.37
N THR A 93 -3.68 0.19 15.25
CA THR A 93 -4.60 1.29 14.96
C THR A 93 -5.89 0.68 14.44
N GLN A 94 -7.01 1.41 14.56
CA GLN A 94 -8.30 0.92 14.09
C GLN A 94 -8.26 0.53 12.60
N SER A 95 -7.61 1.35 11.77
CA SER A 95 -7.42 1.06 10.34
C SER A 95 -6.71 -0.27 10.10
N LYS A 96 -5.69 -0.63 10.90
CA LYS A 96 -4.97 -1.90 10.72
C LYS A 96 -5.80 -3.12 11.12
N ILE A 97 -6.72 -2.94 12.05
CA ILE A 97 -7.67 -3.98 12.43
C ILE A 97 -8.62 -4.20 11.24
N TRP A 98 -9.17 -3.11 10.69
CA TRP A 98 -10.03 -3.17 9.51
C TRP A 98 -9.32 -3.72 8.28
N ASP A 99 -8.07 -3.32 8.00
CA ASP A 99 -7.22 -3.90 6.94
C ASP A 99 -7.06 -5.43 7.08
N SER A 100 -7.13 -5.95 8.30
CA SER A 100 -7.04 -7.39 8.56
C SER A 100 -8.37 -8.10 8.36
N VAL A 101 -9.48 -7.46 8.74
CA VAL A 101 -10.84 -7.98 8.53
C VAL A 101 -11.17 -7.96 7.03
N GLU A 102 -10.85 -6.88 6.33
CA GLU A 102 -11.13 -6.71 4.91
C GLU A 102 -10.37 -7.71 4.03
N LYS A 103 -9.17 -8.16 4.44
CA LYS A 103 -8.48 -9.27 3.76
C LYS A 103 -9.21 -10.61 3.85
N SER A 104 -10.21 -10.72 4.73
CA SER A 104 -11.08 -11.88 4.82
C SER A 104 -12.29 -11.77 3.89
N ASP A 105 -12.49 -10.63 3.22
CA ASP A 105 -13.46 -10.53 2.11
C ASP A 105 -13.00 -11.46 0.97
N ILE A 106 -13.93 -12.29 0.54
CA ILE A 106 -13.72 -13.25 -0.54
C ILE A 106 -13.95 -12.62 -1.93
N GLY A 107 -14.48 -11.39 -2.00
CA GLY A 107 -14.61 -10.64 -3.24
C GLY A 107 -13.26 -10.23 -3.84
N CYS A 108 -13.18 -10.22 -5.16
CA CYS A 108 -11.92 -10.05 -5.90
C CYS A 108 -11.74 -8.67 -6.54
N THR A 109 -12.82 -8.04 -6.95
CA THR A 109 -12.79 -6.77 -7.70
C THR A 109 -13.43 -5.66 -6.88
N ALA A 110 -13.32 -4.40 -7.30
CA ALA A 110 -14.04 -3.29 -6.66
C ALA A 110 -15.51 -3.16 -7.16
N GLY A 111 -16.04 -4.19 -7.82
CA GLY A 111 -17.38 -4.20 -8.38
C GLY A 111 -17.43 -4.80 -9.78
N SER A 112 -18.64 -4.82 -10.34
CA SER A 112 -19.04 -5.39 -11.62
C SER A 112 -18.39 -6.76 -11.93
N GLY A 113 -18.36 -7.13 -13.20
CA GLY A 113 -17.76 -8.38 -13.65
C GLY A 113 -17.70 -8.42 -15.17
N LYS A 114 -16.90 -9.35 -15.70
CA LYS A 114 -16.78 -9.53 -17.16
C LYS A 114 -18.11 -9.91 -17.83
N ASN A 115 -18.96 -10.63 -17.10
CA ASN A 115 -20.28 -11.08 -17.52
C ASN A 115 -21.19 -11.24 -16.29
N ASN A 116 -22.46 -11.55 -16.51
CA ASN A 116 -23.45 -11.75 -15.44
C ASN A 116 -23.00 -12.72 -14.35
N LEU A 117 -22.42 -13.87 -14.72
CA LEU A 117 -21.85 -14.84 -13.77
C LEU A 117 -20.61 -14.31 -13.05
N GLY A 118 -19.77 -13.57 -13.78
CA GLY A 118 -18.56 -12.93 -13.28
C GLY A 118 -18.84 -11.93 -12.17
N VAL A 119 -19.95 -11.20 -12.26
CA VAL A 119 -20.39 -10.27 -11.20
C VAL A 119 -20.59 -11.01 -9.87
N PHE A 120 -21.20 -12.19 -9.90
CA PHE A 120 -21.40 -13.00 -8.69
C PHE A 120 -20.08 -13.58 -8.19
N THR A 121 -19.25 -14.17 -9.07
CA THR A 121 -17.98 -14.76 -8.65
C THR A 121 -17.01 -13.71 -8.09
N ASP A 122 -16.95 -12.54 -8.73
CA ASP A 122 -16.05 -11.45 -8.34
C ASP A 122 -16.51 -10.76 -7.05
N ALA A 123 -17.82 -10.83 -6.74
CA ALA A 123 -18.37 -10.43 -5.45
C ALA A 123 -18.27 -11.52 -4.37
N GLY A 124 -17.73 -12.70 -4.70
CA GLY A 124 -17.59 -13.82 -3.75
C GLY A 124 -18.86 -14.65 -3.54
N LEU A 125 -19.81 -14.59 -4.48
CA LEU A 125 -21.07 -15.33 -4.44
C LEU A 125 -21.07 -16.49 -5.45
N ALA A 126 -21.83 -17.53 -5.11
CA ALA A 126 -22.22 -18.59 -6.04
C ALA A 126 -23.71 -18.45 -6.37
N LEU A 127 -24.04 -18.61 -7.65
CA LEU A 127 -25.42 -18.59 -8.14
C LEU A 127 -25.68 -19.89 -8.88
N GLU A 128 -26.84 -20.51 -8.62
CA GLU A 128 -27.37 -21.62 -9.38
C GLU A 128 -28.87 -21.37 -9.63
N THR A 129 -29.33 -21.64 -10.85
CA THR A 129 -30.72 -21.39 -11.26
C THR A 129 -31.31 -22.60 -11.98
N SER A 130 -32.64 -22.69 -12.01
CA SER A 130 -33.38 -23.77 -12.69
C SER A 130 -33.04 -23.90 -14.19
N ASN A 131 -32.57 -22.81 -14.80
CA ASN A 131 -32.27 -22.74 -16.23
C ASN A 131 -30.81 -23.13 -16.54
N ARG A 132 -30.14 -23.79 -15.59
CA ARG A 132 -28.74 -24.24 -15.70
C ARG A 132 -27.73 -23.08 -15.89
N ILE A 133 -28.09 -21.86 -15.49
CA ILE A 133 -27.14 -20.76 -15.34
C ILE A 133 -26.53 -20.90 -13.96
N SER A 134 -25.24 -21.23 -13.91
CA SER A 134 -24.49 -21.45 -12.68
C SER A 134 -23.12 -20.79 -12.76
N THR A 135 -22.66 -20.23 -11.64
CA THR A 135 -21.26 -19.81 -11.48
C THR A 135 -20.33 -21.03 -11.44
N ALA A 136 -19.09 -20.86 -11.87
CA ALA A 136 -18.07 -21.89 -11.70
C ALA A 136 -17.78 -22.13 -10.21
N GLN A 137 -17.50 -23.38 -9.85
CA GLN A 137 -17.13 -23.71 -8.48
C GLN A 137 -15.76 -23.12 -8.16
N ARG A 138 -15.68 -22.35 -7.07
CA ARG A 138 -14.44 -21.78 -6.57
C ARG A 138 -13.63 -22.85 -5.83
N THR A 139 -12.36 -23.02 -6.22
CA THR A 139 -11.42 -23.96 -5.58
C THR A 139 -10.62 -23.33 -4.46
N ASP A 140 -10.30 -22.04 -4.60
CA ASP A 140 -9.40 -21.31 -3.71
C ASP A 140 -10.08 -20.11 -3.07
N PRO A 141 -9.88 -19.87 -1.76
CA PRO A 141 -10.41 -18.69 -1.10
C PRO A 141 -9.74 -17.40 -1.57
N GLU A 142 -8.50 -17.47 -2.06
CA GLU A 142 -7.80 -16.31 -2.60
C GLU A 142 -8.19 -16.03 -4.05
N CYS A 143 -8.24 -14.75 -4.40
CA CYS A 143 -8.48 -14.32 -5.76
C CYS A 143 -7.21 -14.45 -6.61
N PRO A 144 -7.34 -14.82 -7.90
CA PRO A 144 -6.20 -14.89 -8.80
C PRO A 144 -5.54 -13.52 -8.91
N GLN A 145 -4.35 -13.38 -8.32
CA GLN A 145 -3.57 -12.15 -8.39
C GLN A 145 -3.06 -12.00 -9.83
N PRO A 146 -3.37 -10.89 -10.53
CA PRO A 146 -2.70 -10.62 -11.79
C PRO A 146 -1.20 -10.62 -11.54
N ALA A 147 -0.44 -11.29 -12.42
CA ALA A 147 1.01 -11.34 -12.29
C ALA A 147 1.51 -9.91 -12.07
N LYS A 148 2.10 -9.63 -10.89
CA LYS A 148 2.65 -8.33 -10.56
C LYS A 148 3.71 -8.02 -11.60
N ARG A 149 3.31 -7.32 -12.67
CA ARG A 149 4.22 -6.82 -13.69
C ARG A 149 5.02 -5.74 -13.00
N ARG A 150 6.11 -6.14 -12.36
CA ARG A 150 7.08 -5.24 -11.75
C ARG A 150 7.70 -4.48 -12.91
N ARG A 151 7.13 -3.33 -13.27
CA ARG A 151 7.81 -2.28 -14.02
C ARG A 151 8.93 -1.75 -13.12
N ARG A 152 9.96 -2.57 -12.90
CA ARG A 152 11.30 -2.03 -12.66
C ARG A 152 11.72 -1.52 -14.04
N SER A 153 12.31 -0.33 -14.13
CA SER A 153 12.96 0.10 -15.36
C SER A 153 14.12 -0.87 -15.64
N VAL A 154 13.83 -1.99 -16.29
CA VAL A 154 14.78 -3.03 -16.71
C VAL A 154 15.95 -2.34 -17.41
N GLN A 155 15.64 -1.34 -18.22
CA GLN A 155 16.57 -0.45 -18.90
C GLN A 155 17.69 0.10 -18.00
N LEU A 156 17.37 0.71 -16.83
CA LEU A 156 18.42 1.34 -16.01
C LEU A 156 19.35 0.30 -15.37
N ILE A 157 18.83 -0.87 -15.02
CA ILE A 157 19.63 -1.97 -14.45
C ILE A 157 20.53 -2.57 -15.53
N GLU A 158 20.00 -2.76 -16.75
CA GLU A 158 20.77 -3.22 -17.90
C GLU A 158 21.90 -2.26 -18.26
N TYR A 159 21.65 -0.95 -18.35
CA TYR A 159 22.70 0.04 -18.63
C TYR A 159 23.81 0.03 -17.58
N LYS A 160 23.46 -0.12 -16.29
CA LYS A 160 24.46 -0.26 -15.21
C LYS A 160 25.28 -1.54 -15.36
N ALA A 161 24.63 -2.65 -15.67
CA ALA A 161 25.31 -3.94 -15.84
C ALA A 161 26.26 -3.92 -17.05
N ILE A 162 25.82 -3.37 -18.19
CA ILE A 162 26.63 -3.22 -19.41
C ILE A 162 27.86 -2.36 -19.09
N LYS A 163 27.69 -1.19 -18.48
CA LYS A 163 28.82 -0.30 -18.17
C LYS A 163 29.81 -0.89 -17.17
N THR A 164 29.32 -1.69 -16.22
CA THR A 164 30.19 -2.40 -15.26
C THR A 164 31.00 -3.52 -15.94
N SER A 165 30.49 -4.08 -17.05
CA SER A 165 31.16 -5.15 -17.79
C SER A 165 32.39 -4.68 -18.59
N ASP A 166 32.53 -3.37 -18.84
CA ASP A 166 33.70 -2.77 -19.52
C ASP A 166 35.01 -2.96 -18.73
N TYR A 167 34.90 -3.13 -17.41
CA TYR A 167 36.05 -3.33 -16.52
C TYR A 167 36.21 -4.81 -16.23
N GLN A 168 37.44 -5.33 -16.16
CA GLN A 168 37.70 -6.73 -15.81
C GLN A 168 38.00 -6.90 -14.31
N ASP A 169 38.80 -5.99 -13.75
CA ASP A 169 39.24 -6.03 -12.37
C ASP A 169 38.12 -5.82 -11.37
N ARG A 170 38.02 -6.71 -10.39
CA ARG A 170 36.98 -6.66 -9.35
C ARG A 170 37.00 -5.37 -8.53
N LYS A 171 38.19 -4.81 -8.28
CA LYS A 171 38.34 -3.54 -7.54
C LYS A 171 37.81 -2.35 -8.35
N VAL A 172 38.10 -2.33 -9.66
CA VAL A 172 37.68 -1.28 -10.58
C VAL A 172 36.18 -1.37 -10.88
N LYS A 173 35.64 -2.59 -11.03
CA LYS A 173 34.19 -2.85 -11.14
C LYS A 173 33.43 -2.26 -9.96
N LYS A 174 33.90 -2.50 -8.74
CA LYS A 174 33.28 -1.97 -7.53
C LYS A 174 33.25 -0.44 -7.52
N CYS A 175 34.34 0.21 -7.96
CA CYS A 175 34.37 1.67 -8.11
C CYS A 175 33.35 2.21 -9.12
N CYS A 176 33.13 1.48 -10.21
CA CYS A 176 32.10 1.82 -11.21
C CYS A 176 30.68 1.68 -10.64
N GLU A 177 30.40 0.57 -9.93
CA GLU A 177 29.12 0.31 -9.27
C GLU A 177 28.79 1.39 -8.24
N ASP A 178 29.76 1.76 -7.40
CA ASP A 178 29.64 2.81 -6.38
C ASP A 178 29.40 4.20 -7.04
N GLY A 179 30.03 4.45 -8.20
CA GLY A 179 29.79 5.64 -9.03
C GLY A 179 28.35 5.77 -9.51
N MET A 180 27.74 4.64 -9.87
CA MET A 180 26.37 4.57 -10.39
C MET A 180 25.28 4.55 -9.32
N TYR A 181 25.65 4.51 -8.04
CA TYR A 181 24.72 4.64 -6.93
C TYR A 181 24.09 6.04 -6.88
N GLU A 182 22.84 6.11 -6.45
CA GLU A 182 22.13 7.38 -6.32
C GLU A 182 22.61 8.14 -5.08
N ASN A 183 22.80 9.44 -5.20
CA ASN A 183 23.23 10.28 -4.09
C ASN A 183 22.02 11.08 -3.54
N PRO A 184 21.52 10.77 -2.35
CA PRO A 184 20.42 11.49 -1.72
C PRO A 184 20.71 13.00 -1.52
N MET A 185 21.99 13.39 -1.42
CA MET A 185 22.40 14.79 -1.19
C MET A 185 22.59 15.59 -2.49
N GLY A 186 22.35 15.00 -3.67
CA GLY A 186 22.39 15.73 -4.95
C GLY A 186 23.76 16.28 -5.37
N HIS A 187 24.87 15.81 -4.79
CA HIS A 187 26.22 16.26 -5.19
C HIS A 187 26.60 15.77 -6.59
N SER A 188 27.38 16.59 -7.30
CA SER A 188 27.91 16.26 -8.62
C SER A 188 28.90 15.09 -8.57
N CYS A 189 29.13 14.45 -9.72
CA CYS A 189 30.06 13.32 -9.84
C CYS A 189 31.49 13.73 -9.45
N GLU A 190 31.90 14.95 -9.81
CA GLU A 190 33.21 15.52 -9.51
C GLU A 190 33.41 15.71 -8.01
N LYS A 191 32.40 16.25 -7.32
CA LYS A 191 32.43 16.41 -5.87
C LYS A 191 32.48 15.06 -5.16
N ARG A 192 31.73 14.06 -5.65
CA ARG A 192 31.74 12.70 -5.11
C ARG A 192 33.09 12.00 -5.30
N ALA A 193 33.72 12.18 -6.46
CA ALA A 193 35.02 11.61 -6.76
C ALA A 193 36.16 12.21 -5.90
N GLY A 194 36.00 13.45 -5.43
CA GLY A 194 36.94 14.08 -4.50
C GLY A 194 37.04 13.40 -3.13
N TYR A 195 36.03 12.62 -2.73
CA TYR A 195 36.04 11.85 -1.47
C TYR A 195 36.66 10.45 -1.60
N ILE A 196 37.07 10.05 -2.81
CA ILE A 196 37.70 8.75 -3.04
C ILE A 196 39.17 8.85 -2.65
N LEU A 197 39.53 8.15 -1.57
CA LEU A 197 40.88 8.11 -0.99
C LEU A 197 41.77 7.06 -1.68
N ASP A 198 41.19 6.08 -2.36
CA ASP A 198 41.89 4.98 -3.02
C ASP A 198 42.29 5.32 -4.47
N MET A 199 43.39 4.72 -4.93
CA MET A 199 43.97 4.66 -6.30
C MET A 199 43.34 5.58 -7.37
N ASP A 200 44.16 6.42 -8.01
CA ASP A 200 43.73 7.34 -9.09
C ASP A 200 42.90 6.66 -10.21
N GLU A 201 43.15 5.36 -10.43
CA GLU A 201 42.38 4.53 -11.36
C GLU A 201 40.91 4.35 -10.94
N CYS A 202 40.64 4.11 -9.65
CA CYS A 202 39.29 4.03 -9.10
C CYS A 202 38.55 5.36 -9.23
N ARG A 203 39.24 6.48 -8.99
CA ARG A 203 38.67 7.83 -9.14
C ARG A 203 38.24 8.12 -10.57
N LYS A 204 39.06 7.74 -11.55
CA LYS A 204 38.73 7.88 -12.98
C LYS A 204 37.53 7.01 -13.38
N THR A 205 37.53 5.73 -12.98
CA THR A 205 36.42 4.82 -13.28
C THR A 205 35.11 5.25 -12.62
N PHE A 206 35.17 5.72 -11.37
CA PHE A 206 33.99 6.23 -10.67
C PHE A 206 33.39 7.42 -11.42
N LEU A 207 34.21 8.37 -11.88
CA LEU A 207 33.77 9.53 -12.64
C LEU A 207 33.11 9.13 -13.96
N ASP A 208 33.71 8.21 -14.70
CA ASP A 208 33.17 7.71 -15.96
C ASP A 208 31.78 7.08 -15.77
N CYS A 209 31.67 6.14 -14.84
CA CYS A 209 30.41 5.45 -14.58
C CYS A 209 29.33 6.37 -13.97
N CYS A 210 29.71 7.32 -13.12
CA CYS A 210 28.79 8.31 -12.55
C CYS A 210 28.20 9.23 -13.64
N ASN A 211 29.04 9.74 -14.54
CA ASN A 211 28.59 10.60 -15.64
C ASN A 211 27.75 9.82 -16.67
N TYR A 212 28.14 8.59 -16.98
CA TYR A 212 27.37 7.71 -17.86
C TYR A 212 25.94 7.54 -17.35
N ILE A 213 25.75 7.11 -16.10
CA ILE A 213 24.39 6.88 -15.59
C ILE A 213 23.60 8.19 -15.41
N LYS A 214 24.28 9.30 -15.13
CA LYS A 214 23.66 10.62 -15.03
C LYS A 214 23.05 11.03 -16.38
N THR A 215 23.79 10.90 -17.48
CA THR A 215 23.27 11.23 -18.82
C THR A 215 22.05 10.38 -19.22
N ILE A 216 22.03 9.10 -18.83
CA ILE A 216 20.87 8.23 -19.07
C ILE A 216 19.66 8.68 -18.25
N ARG A 217 19.86 9.00 -16.96
CA ARG A 217 18.78 9.53 -16.11
C ARG A 217 18.23 10.85 -16.64
N ASP A 218 19.09 11.75 -17.10
CA ASP A 218 18.67 13.03 -17.68
C ASP A 218 17.87 12.84 -18.97
N LYS A 219 18.24 11.88 -19.82
CA LYS A 219 17.47 11.51 -21.02
C LYS A 219 16.11 10.92 -20.66
N MET A 220 16.06 9.99 -19.72
CA MET A 220 14.80 9.38 -19.26
C MET A 220 13.87 10.41 -18.61
N GLN A 221 14.40 11.37 -17.83
CA GLN A 221 13.59 12.47 -17.29
C GLN A 221 13.00 13.37 -18.38
N ARG A 222 13.75 13.64 -19.46
CA ARG A 222 13.24 14.42 -20.61
C ARG A 222 12.13 13.68 -21.34
N GLU A 223 12.26 12.38 -21.56
CA GLU A 223 11.20 11.55 -22.15
C GLU A 223 9.95 11.50 -21.27
N LEU A 224 10.11 11.35 -19.95
CA LEU A 224 8.98 11.35 -19.00
C LEU A 224 8.20 12.68 -19.01
N HIS A 225 8.90 13.81 -19.16
CA HIS A 225 8.27 15.12 -19.29
C HIS A 225 7.51 15.31 -20.62
N LEU A 226 7.89 14.58 -21.68
CA LEU A 226 7.21 14.60 -22.97
C LEU A 226 5.98 13.67 -23.00
N GLU A 227 5.89 12.68 -22.13
CA GLU A 227 4.74 11.76 -22.03
C GLU A 227 3.53 12.33 -21.25
N LEU A 228 3.66 13.44 -20.53
CA LEU A 228 2.61 13.99 -19.65
C LEU A 228 1.54 14.85 -20.33
N ALA A 229 1.44 14.81 -21.66
CA ALA A 229 0.39 15.50 -22.40
C ALA A 229 -0.59 14.51 -23.06
N ARG A 230 -1.23 13.60 -22.28
CA ARG A 230 -2.50 12.97 -22.69
C ARG A 230 -3.29 12.34 -21.53
N SER A 231 -4.58 12.70 -21.51
CA SER A 231 -5.71 12.18 -20.72
C SER A 231 -5.80 12.54 -19.23
N LYS A 232 -6.41 13.71 -18.97
CA LYS A 232 -7.53 13.77 -18.03
C LYS A 232 -8.81 13.80 -18.85
N TYR A 233 -9.56 12.71 -18.81
CA TYR A 233 -11.02 12.67 -18.90
C TYR A 233 -11.49 11.66 -17.86
#